data_AF-A0A1S7DRD1-F1
#
_entry.id   AF-A0A1S7DRD1-F1
#
_cell.length_a   1.000
_cell.length_b   1.000
_cell.length_c   1.000
_cell.angle_alpha   90.00
_cell.angle_beta   90.00
_cell.angle_gamma   90.00
#
_symmetry.space_group_name_H-M   'P 1'
#
loop_
_entity.id
_entity.type
_entity.pdbx_description
1 polymer ?
#
loop_
_entity_poly.entity_id
_entity_poly.type
_entity_poly.pdbx_seq_one_letter_code
_entity_poly.pdbx_strand_id
1 'polypeptide(L)' 'MFYFEKLEVWQNARKFTVNIYRVTECLPNEEKFGIVSQMRRAL' A
#
# COMPACT_ATOMS: atom_id res chain seq x y z
N MET A 1 -2.12 13.07 -18.08
CA MET A 1 -1.75 13.41 -16.68
C MET A 1 -2.98 13.99 -16.02
N PHE A 2 -3.47 13.37 -14.96
CA PHE A 2 -4.67 13.84 -14.28
C PHE A 2 -4.32 14.92 -13.24
N TYR A 3 -5.21 15.87 -12.98
CA TYR A 3 -4.95 16.98 -12.05
C TYR A 3 -4.69 16.48 -10.61
N PHE A 4 -5.36 15.40 -10.19
CA PHE A 4 -5.19 14.81 -8.87
C PHE A 4 -3.77 14.29 -8.61
N GLU A 5 -3.00 13.96 -9.66
CA GLU A 5 -1.64 13.44 -9.52
C GLU A 5 -0.66 14.51 -9.00
N LYS A 6 -1.02 15.80 -9.14
CA LYS A 6 -0.26 16.93 -8.59
C LYS A 6 -0.51 17.15 -7.09
N LEU A 7 -1.56 16.57 -6.54
CA LEU A 7 -1.88 16.73 -5.12
C LEU A 7 -0.82 16.01 -4.27
N GLU A 8 -0.29 16.72 -3.28
CA GLU A 8 0.71 16.14 -2.37
C GLU A 8 0.18 14.90 -1.65
N VAL A 9 -1.09 14.93 -1.24
CA VAL A 9 -1.76 13.77 -0.62
C VAL A 9 -1.78 12.54 -1.53
N TRP A 10 -1.96 12.72 -2.85
CA TRP A 10 -1.95 11.61 -3.80
C TRP A 10 -0.54 11.03 -3.95
N GLN A 11 0.47 11.89 -4.04
CA GLN A 11 1.87 11.48 -4.12
C GLN A 11 2.31 10.76 -2.84
N ASN A 12 1.89 11.25 -1.67
CA ASN A 12 2.18 10.65 -0.38
C ASN A 12 1.45 9.32 -0.20
N ALA A 13 0.17 9.22 -0.59
CA ALA A 13 -0.57 7.96 -0.59
C ALA A 13 0.13 6.90 -1.44
N ARG A 14 0.58 7.25 -2.65
CA ARG A 14 1.33 6.33 -3.50
C ARG A 14 2.63 5.82 -2.87
N LYS A 15 3.40 6.71 -2.23
CA LYS A 15 4.62 6.32 -1.49
C LYS A 15 4.27 5.41 -0.32
N PHE A 16 3.18 5.69 0.37
CA PHE A 16 2.71 4.91 1.50
C PHE A 16 2.26 3.50 1.08
N THR A 17 1.53 3.36 -0.03
CA THR A 17 1.18 2.05 -0.60
C THR A 17 2.43 1.21 -0.83
N VAL A 18 3.49 1.78 -1.46
CA VAL A 18 4.77 1.06 -1.66
C VAL A 18 5.40 0.61 -0.35
N ASN A 19 5.38 1.44 0.68
CA ASN A 19 5.91 1.06 2.00
C ASN A 19 5.13 -0.10 2.62
N ILE A 20 3.80 -0.14 2.42
CA ILE A 20 2.96 -1.20 2.96
C ILE A 20 3.22 -2.52 2.23
N TYR A 21 3.42 -2.51 0.91
CA TYR A 21 3.88 -3.71 0.19
C TYR A 21 5.18 -4.25 0.78
N ARG A 22 6.17 -3.38 1.03
CA ARG A 22 7.47 -3.76 1.62
C ARG A 22 7.36 -4.30 3.05
N VAL A 23 6.56 -3.68 3.91
CA VAL A 23 6.39 -4.12 5.30
C VAL A 23 5.64 -5.45 5.35
N THR A 24 4.63 -5.63 4.50
CA THR A 24 3.83 -6.87 4.46
C THR A 24 4.57 -8.05 3.82
N GLU A 25 5.67 -7.82 3.11
CA GLU A 25 6.55 -8.90 2.61
C GLU A 25 7.31 -9.63 3.73
N CYS A 26 7.51 -8.99 4.89
CA CYS A 26 8.17 -9.61 6.04
C CYS A 26 7.23 -10.47 6.89
N LEU A 27 5.93 -10.50 6.60
CA LEU A 27 4.97 -11.29 7.35
C LEU A 27 4.99 -12.77 6.93
N PRO A 28 4.62 -13.69 7.83
CA PRO A 28 4.54 -15.12 7.53
C PRO A 28 3.62 -15.39 6.33
N ASN A 29 3.92 -16.44 5.56
CA ASN A 29 3.13 -16.79 4.37
C ASN A 29 1.68 -17.15 4.69
N GLU A 30 1.43 -17.62 5.91
CA GLU A 30 0.11 -17.92 6.46
C GLU A 30 -0.81 -16.68 6.45
N GLU A 31 -0.22 -15.48 6.60
CA GLU A 31 -0.95 -14.20 6.62
C GLU A 31 -1.25 -13.63 5.22
N LYS A 32 -0.75 -14.28 4.15
CA LYS A 32 -0.89 -13.81 2.77
C LYS A 32 -2.34 -13.54 2.37
N PHE A 33 -3.26 -14.40 2.81
CA PHE A 33 -4.71 -14.25 2.56
C PHE A 33 -5.45 -13.58 3.72
N GLY A 34 -4.78 -13.41 4.87
CA GLY A 34 -5.25 -12.69 6.05
C GLY A 34 -4.86 -11.21 6.02
N ILE A 35 -4.05 -10.78 6.98
CA ILE A 35 -3.78 -9.35 7.19
C ILE A 35 -3.04 -8.71 6.01
N VAL A 36 -2.17 -9.46 5.30
CA VAL A 36 -1.44 -8.95 4.12
C VAL A 36 -2.40 -8.52 3.01
N SER A 37 -3.38 -9.37 2.70
CA SER A 37 -4.41 -9.09 1.68
C SER A 37 -5.29 -7.91 2.08
N GLN A 38 -5.67 -7.82 3.36
CA GLN A 38 -6.51 -6.72 3.87
C GLN A 38 -5.76 -5.39 3.82
N MET A 39 -4.52 -5.33 4.29
CA MET A 39 -3.71 -4.11 4.29
C MET A 39 -3.43 -3.59 2.88
N ARG A 40 -3.10 -4.48 1.93
CA ARG A 40 -2.82 -4.09 0.54
C ARG A 40 -4.05 -3.61 -0.24
N ARG A 41 -5.26 -3.95 0.20
CA ARG A 41 -6.53 -3.53 -0.43
C ARG A 41 -7.10 -2.25 0.16
N ALA A 42 -6.81 -1.97 1.42
CA ALA A 42 -7.26 -0.74 2.09
C ALA A 42 -6.49 0.51 1.62
N LEU A 43 -5.40 0.32 0.88
CA LEU A 43 -4.42 1.33 0.49
C LEU A 43 -4.17 1.35 -1.02
#